data_AF-A0A2L2Z9S8-F1
#
_entry.id   AF-A0A2L2Z9S8-F1
#
_cell.length_a   1.000
_cell.length_b   1.000
_cell.length_c   1.000
_cell.angle_alpha   90.00
_cell.angle_beta   90.00
_cell.angle_gamma   90.00
#
_symmetry.space_group_name_H-M   'P 1'
#
loop_
_entity.id
_entity.type
_entity.pdbx_description
1 polymer ?
#
loop_
_entity_poly.entity_id
_entity_poly.type
_entity_poly.pdbx_seq_one_letter_code
_entity_poly.pdbx_strand_id
1 'polypeptide(L)' 'RFNSADDVNFTLAGIFYREVLTEAEKYILADNIAVHLVDAKDFIEERAVKYFSQEDPDFGKLIK' A
#
# COMPACT_ATOMS: atom_id res chain seq x y z
N ARG A 1 -20.59 -6.58 -20.66
CA ARG A 1 -19.59 -5.66 -20.07
C ARG A 1 -18.50 -6.53 -19.48
N PHE A 2 -17.24 -6.39 -19.92
CA PHE A 2 -16.11 -7.09 -19.29
C PHE A 2 -15.73 -6.33 -18.02
N ASN A 3 -15.66 -7.02 -16.88
CA ASN A 3 -15.23 -6.46 -15.61
C ASN A 3 -13.74 -6.76 -15.45
N SER A 4 -12.89 -5.73 -15.48
CA SER A 4 -11.43 -5.83 -15.28
C SER A 4 -11.02 -5.48 -13.85
N ALA A 5 -11.97 -5.39 -12.91
CA ALA A 5 -11.68 -4.98 -11.53
C ALA A 5 -10.75 -5.94 -10.77
N ASP A 6 -10.68 -7.20 -11.21
CA ASP A 6 -9.82 -8.23 -10.62
C ASP A 6 -8.47 -8.36 -11.35
N ASP A 7 -8.29 -7.66 -12.48
CA ASP A 7 -7.05 -7.70 -13.25
C ASP A 7 -6.02 -6.76 -12.61
N VAL A 8 -5.07 -7.37 -11.89
CA VAL A 8 -3.71 -6.87 -11.63
C VAL A 8 -3.52 -5.70 -10.64
N ASN A 9 -4.57 -5.20 -9.97
CA ASN A 9 -4.47 -4.01 -9.09
C ASN A 9 -3.33 -4.07 -8.05
N PHE A 10 -3.02 -5.24 -7.50
CA PHE A 10 -2.00 -5.39 -6.45
C PHE A 10 -0.69 -6.04 -6.93
N THR A 11 -0.70 -6.71 -8.08
CA THR A 11 0.46 -7.48 -8.55
C THR A 11 1.60 -6.55 -8.97
N LEU A 12 1.31 -5.51 -9.77
CA LEU A 12 2.34 -4.58 -10.23
C LEU A 12 2.84 -3.66 -9.11
N ALA A 13 1.93 -3.18 -8.25
CA ALA A 13 2.30 -2.36 -7.09
C ALA A 13 3.18 -3.15 -6.11
N GLY A 14 2.84 -4.42 -5.85
CA GLY A 14 3.67 -5.30 -5.02
C GLY A 14 5.04 -5.60 -5.63
N ILE A 15 5.14 -5.78 -6.96
CA ILE A 15 6.43 -5.94 -7.65
C ILE A 15 7.27 -4.67 -7.53
N PHE A 16 6.67 -3.49 -7.78
CA PHE A 16 7.35 -2.21 -7.59
C PHE A 16 7.91 -2.09 -6.17
N TYR A 17 7.07 -2.36 -5.17
CA TYR A 17 7.49 -2.28 -3.77
C TYR A 17 8.63 -3.26 -3.46
N ARG A 18 8.51 -4.54 -3.83
CA ARG A 18 9.49 -5.57 -3.45
C ARG A 18 10.78 -5.56 -4.24
N GLU A 19 10.69 -5.35 -5.56
CA GLU A 19 11.77 -5.63 -6.50
C GLU A 19 12.44 -4.38 -7.06
N VAL A 20 11.79 -3.21 -6.97
CA VAL A 20 12.33 -1.94 -7.51
C VAL A 20 12.86 -1.05 -6.40
N LEU A 21 12.12 -0.92 -5.28
CA LEU A 21 12.52 -0.05 -4.19
C LEU A 21 13.61 -0.67 -3.31
N THR A 22 14.56 0.16 -2.90
CA THR A 22 15.48 -0.15 -1.80
C THR A 22 14.75 -0.11 -0.45
N GLU A 23 15.35 -0.71 0.59
CA GLU A 23 14.78 -0.68 1.94
C GLU A 23 14.56 0.74 2.49
N ALA A 24 15.46 1.68 2.15
CA ALA A 24 15.30 3.09 2.53
C ALA A 24 14.11 3.74 1.82
N GLU A 25 13.93 3.48 0.52
CA GLU A 25 12.81 4.02 -0.25
C GLU A 25 11.46 3.41 0.19
N LYS A 26 11.44 2.12 0.56
CA LYS A 26 10.26 1.48 1.14
C LYS A 26 9.81 2.18 2.42
N TYR A 27 10.74 2.48 3.33
CA TYR A 27 10.44 3.21 4.55
C TYR A 27 9.92 4.62 4.27
N ILE A 28 10.60 5.38 3.41
CA ILE A 28 10.21 6.75 3.05
C ILE A 28 8.82 6.76 2.39
N LEU A 29 8.53 5.79 1.52
CA LEU A 29 7.21 5.65 0.90
C LEU A 29 6.12 5.40 1.94
N ALA A 30 6.34 4.46 2.86
CA ALA A 30 5.38 4.15 3.91
C ALA A 30 5.15 5.34 4.85
N ASP A 31 6.21 6.03 5.26
CA ASP A 31 6.14 7.22 6.11
C ASP A 31 5.35 8.36 5.46
N ASN A 32 5.62 8.66 4.18
CA ASN A 32 4.86 9.66 3.42
C ASN A 32 3.36 9.32 3.35
N ILE A 33 3.01 8.04 3.16
CA ILE A 33 1.62 7.60 3.13
C ILE A 33 0.99 7.74 4.52
N ALA A 34 1.67 7.28 5.57
CA ALA A 34 1.17 7.36 6.95
C ALA A 34 0.90 8.79 7.40
N VAL A 35 1.82 9.71 7.13
CA VAL A 35 1.69 11.15 7.46
C VAL A 35 0.50 11.80 6.75
N HIS A 36 0.16 11.37 5.53
CA HIS A 36 -1.04 11.87 4.85
C HIS A 36 -2.32 11.17 5.28
N LEU A 37 -2.22 9.93 5.75
CA LEU A 37 -3.37 9.13 6.14
C LEU A 37 -3.89 9.50 7.54
N VAL A 38 -3.04 10.03 8.42
CA VAL A 38 -3.34 10.36 9.84
C VAL A 38 -4.54 11.30 10.05
N ASP A 39 -4.88 12.12 9.05
CA ASP A 39 -6.02 13.05 9.10
C ASP A 39 -7.31 12.43 8.51
N ALA A 40 -7.26 11.19 8.04
CA ALA A 40 -8.41 10.48 7.51
C ALA A 40 -9.30 9.94 8.64
N LYS A 41 -10.52 9.53 8.28
CA LYS A 41 -11.41 8.83 9.22
C LYS A 41 -10.91 7.41 9.42
N ASP A 42 -11.06 6.86 10.62
CA ASP A 42 -10.60 5.51 11.00
C ASP A 42 -10.93 4.42 9.95
N PHE A 43 -12.16 4.41 9.43
CA PHE A 43 -12.56 3.41 8.43
C PHE A 43 -11.83 3.53 7.08
N ILE A 44 -11.36 4.74 6.74
CA ILE A 44 -10.54 5.00 5.55
C ILE A 44 -9.11 4.53 5.81
N GLU A 45 -8.56 4.81 6.99
CA GLU A 45 -7.24 4.34 7.38
C GLU A 45 -7.16 2.81 7.39
N GLU A 46 -8.12 2.15 8.03
CA GLU A 46 -8.22 0.69 8.08
C GLU A 46 -8.33 0.08 6.67
N ARG A 47 -9.10 0.71 5.79
CA ARG A 47 -9.24 0.28 4.41
C ARG A 47 -7.94 0.45 3.62
N ALA A 48 -7.22 1.55 3.83
CA ALA A 48 -5.94 1.81 3.19
C ALA A 48 -4.89 0.79 3.64
N VAL A 49 -4.73 0.57 4.94
CA VAL A 49 -3.83 -0.44 5.51
C VAL A 49 -4.17 -1.83 4.95
N LYS A 50 -5.45 -2.17 4.83
CA LYS A 50 -5.89 -3.44 4.22
C LYS A 50 -5.50 -3.57 2.74
N TYR A 51 -5.48 -2.48 1.97
CA TYR A 51 -5.08 -2.51 0.57
C TYR A 51 -3.58 -2.63 0.41
N PHE A 52 -2.80 -1.85 1.15
CA PHE A 52 -1.33 -1.99 1.12
C PHE A 52 -0.86 -3.34 1.64
N SER A 53 -1.56 -3.92 2.63
CA SER A 53 -1.29 -5.30 3.10
C SER A 53 -1.58 -6.38 2.05
N GLN A 54 -2.46 -6.12 1.08
CA GLN A 54 -2.73 -7.04 -0.04
C GLN A 54 -1.64 -6.98 -1.11
N GLU A 55 -0.95 -5.83 -1.23
CA GLU A 55 0.22 -5.67 -2.10
C GLU A 55 1.44 -6.34 -1.48
N ASP A 56 1.69 -6.06 -0.20
CA ASP A 56 2.77 -6.63 0.60
C ASP A 56 2.48 -6.53 2.11
N PRO A 57 2.56 -7.62 2.90
CA PRO A 57 2.26 -7.59 4.33
C PRO A 57 3.15 -6.66 5.13
N ASP A 58 4.42 -6.47 4.75
CA ASP A 58 5.34 -5.59 5.47
C ASP A 58 5.10 -4.12 5.11
N PHE A 59 4.66 -3.85 3.89
CA PHE A 59 4.23 -2.50 3.50
C PHE A 59 3.04 -2.02 4.34
N GLY A 60 2.01 -2.86 4.49
CA GLY A 60 0.85 -2.55 5.33
C GLY A 60 1.20 -2.31 6.80
N LYS A 61 2.20 -3.03 7.34
CA LYS A 61 2.68 -2.83 8.72
C LYS A 61 3.43 -1.50 8.90
N LEU A 62 4.19 -1.05 7.91
CA LEU A 62 4.97 0.18 8.00
C LEU A 62 4.11 1.44 7.96
N ILE A 63 2.87 1.35 7.46
CA ILE A 63 1.93 2.47 7.38
C ILE A 63 1.20 2.69 8.72
N LYS A 64 1.20 1.72 9.64
CA LYS A 64 0.42 1.76 10.89
C LYS A 64 1.28 1.92 12.15
#